data_AF-A0A091CDH3-F1
#
_entry.id   AF-A0A091CDH3-F1
#
_cell.length_a   1.000
_cell.length_b   1.000
_cell.length_c   1.000
_cell.angle_alpha   90.00
_cell.angle_beta   90.00
_cell.angle_gamma   90.00
#
_symmetry.space_group_name_H-M   'P 1'
#
loop_
_entity.id
_entity.type
_entity.pdbx_description
1 polymer ?
#
loop_
_entity_poly.entity_id
_entity_poly.type
_entity_poly.pdbx_seq_one_letter_code
_entity_poly.pdbx_strand_id
1 'polypeptide(L)'
;MNAVFNFLENKLMPPLNRLANLRVVQAIMQAGIVTVPFTIVGSIFLIINNLPDIIPPLAPFFEQTILKLSPLYSIVTTMSIDSIAIFYALATAFYLTESYRKESEKQMSSFVGAILGLFAFY
;
A
#
# COMPACT_ATOMS: atom_id res chain seq x y z
N MET A 1 -16.02 15.59 32.75
CA MET A 1 -15.74 14.79 31.54
C MET A 1 -15.74 15.70 30.32
N ASN A 2 -14.61 16.41 30.19
CA ASN A 2 -13.91 16.91 29.01
C ASN A 2 -14.75 17.41 27.83
N ALA A 3 -14.94 18.73 27.76
CA ALA A 3 -15.48 19.45 26.60
C ALA A 3 -14.82 19.06 25.25
N VAL A 4 -13.55 18.62 25.30
CA VAL A 4 -12.83 18.05 24.16
C VAL A 4 -13.48 16.77 23.65
N PHE A 5 -13.84 15.82 24.52
CA PHE A 5 -14.56 14.61 24.11
C PHE A 5 -15.92 14.93 23.50
N ASN A 6 -16.68 15.85 24.11
CA ASN A 6 -17.97 16.30 23.56
C ASN A 6 -17.81 17.01 22.20
N PHE A 7 -16.73 17.75 21.97
CA PHE A 7 -16.45 18.39 20.68
C PHE A 7 -16.07 17.36 19.61
N LEU A 8 -15.19 16.42 19.96
CA LEU A 8 -14.78 15.33 19.07
C LEU A 8 -15.98 14.49 18.66
N GLU A 9 -16.82 14.11 19.63
CA GLU A 9 -17.97 13.24 19.40
C GLU A 9 -19.10 13.90 18.62
N ASN A 10 -19.46 15.13 18.97
CA ASN A 10 -20.63 15.75 18.36
C ASN A 10 -20.31 16.54 17.08
N LYS A 11 -19.05 16.97 16.89
CA LYS A 11 -18.69 17.87 15.78
C LYS A 11 -17.69 17.26 14.80
N LEU A 12 -16.82 16.34 15.24
CA LEU A 12 -15.72 15.82 14.44
C LEU A 12 -15.99 14.38 13.95
N MET A 13 -16.55 13.51 14.78
CA MET A 13 -16.92 12.14 14.40
C MET A 13 -17.97 12.09 13.27
N PRO A 14 -19.05 12.90 13.26
CA PRO A 14 -20.06 12.84 12.20
C PRO A 14 -19.53 13.14 10.78
N PRO A 15 -18.75 14.21 10.53
CA PRO A 15 -18.20 14.46 9.19
C PRO A 15 -17.14 13.42 8.80
N LEU A 16 -16.30 12.96 9.74
CA LEU A 16 -15.33 11.90 9.45
C LEU A 16 -16.01 10.58 9.08
N ASN A 17 -17.08 10.21 9.79
CA ASN A 17 -17.87 9.03 9.45
C ASN A 17 -18.49 9.16 8.05
N ARG A 18 -19.00 10.34 7.66
CA ARG A 18 -19.51 10.54 6.30
C ARG A 18 -18.41 10.37 5.26
N LEU A 19 -17.21 10.90 5.50
CA LEU A 19 -16.07 10.75 4.59
C LEU A 19 -15.60 9.29 4.50
N ALA A 20 -15.46 8.60 5.62
CA ALA A 20 -15.05 7.20 5.68
C ALA A 20 -16.06 6.25 5.02
N ASN A 21 -17.34 6.66 4.92
CA ASN A 21 -18.37 5.90 4.21
C ASN A 21 -18.43 6.19 2.70
N LEU A 22 -17.65 7.14 2.18
CA LEU A 22 -17.56 7.35 0.73
C LEU A 22 -16.86 6.14 0.10
N ARG A 23 -17.48 5.55 -0.94
CA ARG A 23 -16.95 4.36 -1.63
C ARG A 23 -15.51 4.53 -2.10
N VAL A 24 -15.17 5.71 -2.61
CA VAL A 24 -13.81 6.05 -3.05
C VAL A 24 -12.83 6.00 -1.88
N VAL A 25 -13.20 6.57 -0.73
CA VAL A 25 -12.36 6.56 0.47
C VAL A 25 -12.18 5.12 0.98
N GLN A 26 -13.25 4.33 1.01
CA GLN A 26 -13.17 2.92 1.39
C GLN A 26 -12.27 2.12 0.43
N ALA A 27 -12.39 2.33 -0.88
CA ALA A 27 -11.54 1.66 -1.86
C ALA A 27 -10.05 1.98 -1.68
N ILE A 28 -9.72 3.27 -1.42
CA ILE A 28 -8.36 3.73 -1.12
C ILE A 28 -7.86 3.11 0.20
N MET A 29 -8.70 3.06 1.24
CA MET A 29 -8.34 2.42 2.51
C MET A 29 -8.02 0.92 2.33
N GLN A 30 -8.85 0.20 1.57
CA GLN A 30 -8.63 -1.22 1.30
C GLN A 30 -7.38 -1.44 0.44
N ALA A 31 -7.14 -0.60 -0.58
CA ALA A 31 -5.91 -0.63 -1.35
C ALA A 31 -4.68 -0.43 -0.46
N GLY A 32 -4.74 0.50 0.50
CA GLY A 32 -3.70 0.70 1.50
C GLY A 32 -3.37 -0.56 2.29
N ILE A 33 -4.39 -1.26 2.81
CA ILE A 33 -4.21 -2.50 3.55
C ILE A 33 -3.52 -3.58 2.69
N VAL A 34 -3.89 -3.69 1.41
CA VAL A 34 -3.27 -4.65 0.48
C VAL A 34 -1.82 -4.33 0.16
N THR A 35 -1.40 -3.06 0.24
CA THR A 35 0.00 -2.68 -0.01
C THR A 35 0.95 -2.89 1.18
N VAL A 36 0.43 -3.12 2.39
CA VAL A 36 1.26 -3.32 3.59
C VAL A 36 2.24 -4.52 3.45
N PRO A 37 1.84 -5.70 2.95
CA PRO A 37 2.78 -6.79 2.77
C PRO A 37 3.92 -6.46 1.79
N PHE A 38 3.63 -5.69 0.73
CA PHE A 38 4.64 -5.28 -0.24
C PHE A 38 5.70 -4.36 0.40
N THR A 39 5.28 -3.40 1.22
CA THR A 39 6.23 -2.50 1.91
C THR A 39 7.05 -3.24 2.95
N ILE A 40 6.46 -4.20 3.66
CA ILE A 40 7.19 -5.05 4.61
C ILE A 40 8.29 -5.83 3.88
N VAL A 41 7.94 -6.53 2.78
CA VAL A 41 8.90 -7.33 2.00
C VAL A 41 10.01 -6.44 1.45
N GLY A 42 9.67 -5.34 0.78
CA GLY A 42 10.67 -4.42 0.23
C GLY A 42 11.59 -3.82 1.30
N SER A 43 11.06 -3.51 2.49
CA SER A 43 11.85 -2.92 3.58
C SER A 43 12.88 -3.90 4.13
N ILE A 44 12.58 -5.20 4.19
CA ILE A 44 13.54 -6.22 4.64
C ILE A 44 14.75 -6.26 3.70
N PHE A 45 14.51 -6.27 2.39
CA PHE A 45 15.60 -6.30 1.40
C PHE A 45 16.38 -5.00 1.35
N LEU A 46 15.74 -3.85 1.57
CA LEU A 46 16.41 -2.57 1.74
C LEU A 46 17.36 -2.60 2.93
N ILE A 47 16.89 -3.06 4.11
CA ILE A 47 17.73 -3.19 5.31
C ILE A 47 18.92 -4.12 5.04
N ILE A 48 18.70 -5.26 4.37
CA ILE A 48 19.76 -6.22 4.03
C ILE A 48 20.82 -5.59 3.13
N ASN A 49 20.41 -4.80 2.13
CA ASN A 49 21.33 -4.10 1.23
C ASN A 49 22.17 -3.03 1.95
N ASN A 50 21.62 -2.40 3.00
CA ASN A 50 22.29 -1.36 3.78
C ASN A 50 22.92 -1.88 5.09
N LEU A 51 23.02 -3.20 5.29
CA LEU A 51 23.62 -3.80 6.49
C LEU A 51 25.04 -3.31 6.84
N PRO A 52 25.96 -3.09 5.87
CA PRO A 52 27.29 -2.57 6.20
C PRO A 52 27.25 -1.18 6.84
N ASP A 53 26.31 -0.33 6.43
CA ASP A 53 26.13 1.01 6.99
C ASP A 53 25.53 0.95 8.40
N ILE A 54 24.67 -0.04 8.64
CA ILE A 54 23.99 -0.25 9.93
C ILE A 54 24.93 -0.88 10.97
N ILE A 55 25.82 -1.79 10.55
CA ILE A 55 26.80 -2.47 11.42
C ILE A 55 28.21 -2.38 10.81
N PRO A 56 28.87 -1.21 10.92
CA PRO A 56 30.19 -0.97 10.32
C PRO A 56 31.29 -1.98 10.69
N PRO A 57 31.38 -2.50 11.95
CA PRO A 57 32.40 -3.48 12.31
C PRO A 57 32.32 -4.81 11.53
N LEU A 58 31.14 -5.16 10.99
CA LEU A 58 30.91 -6.38 10.21
C LEU A 58 30.81 -6.10 8.70
N ALA A 59 31.00 -4.86 8.25
CA ALA A 59 30.96 -4.48 6.84
C ALA A 59 31.77 -5.42 5.91
N PRO A 60 33.06 -5.74 6.17
CA PRO A 60 33.83 -6.63 5.28
C PRO A 60 33.27 -8.06 5.22
N PHE A 61 32.60 -8.54 6.28
CA PHE A 61 31.93 -9.84 6.28
C PHE A 61 30.66 -9.82 5.41
N PHE A 62 29.87 -8.75 5.49
CA PHE A 62 28.64 -8.59 4.71
C PHE A 62 28.93 -8.39 3.21
N GLU A 63 29.94 -7.59 2.87
CA GLU A 63 30.40 -7.38 1.49
C GLU A 63 30.85 -8.68 0.82
N GLN A 64 31.53 -9.56 1.57
CA GLN A 64 32.04 -10.83 1.03
C GLN A 64 31.00 -11.96 1.00
N THR A 65 29.87 -11.80 1.68
CA THR A 65 28.87 -12.87 1.85
C THR A 65 27.51 -12.47 1.26
N ILE A 66 26.76 -11.63 1.97
CA ILE A 66 25.35 -11.33 1.70
C ILE A 66 25.21 -10.38 0.51
N LEU A 67 26.09 -9.39 0.39
CA LEU A 67 26.00 -8.38 -0.66
C LEU A 67 26.44 -8.86 -2.05
N LYS A 68 26.99 -10.06 -2.18
CA LYS A 68 27.21 -10.68 -3.51
C LYS A 68 25.92 -10.85 -4.30
N LEU A 69 24.80 -11.01 -3.60
CA LEU A 69 23.46 -11.12 -4.17
C LEU A 69 22.69 -9.78 -4.12
N SER A 70 23.35 -8.68 -3.75
CA SER A 70 22.75 -7.35 -3.66
C SER A 70 22.00 -6.92 -4.93
N PRO A 71 22.47 -7.22 -6.16
CA PRO A 71 21.69 -6.95 -7.37
C PRO A 71 20.31 -7.60 -7.39
N LEU A 72 20.15 -8.81 -6.83
CA LEU A 72 18.85 -9.48 -6.74
C LEU A 72 17.96 -8.83 -5.68
N TYR A 73 18.53 -8.43 -4.54
CA TYR A 73 17.78 -7.75 -3.47
C TYR A 73 17.29 -6.37 -3.90
N SER A 74 18.06 -5.68 -4.74
CA SER A 74 17.65 -4.41 -5.34
C SER A 74 16.43 -4.58 -6.25
N ILE A 75 16.38 -5.63 -7.08
CA ILE A 75 15.21 -5.94 -7.92
C ILE A 75 13.95 -6.14 -7.06
N VAL A 76 14.05 -6.88 -5.95
CA VAL A 76 12.90 -7.10 -5.05
C VAL A 76 12.43 -5.77 -4.43
N THR A 77 13.36 -4.91 -4.06
CA THR A 77 13.06 -3.59 -3.50
C THR A 77 12.33 -2.73 -4.52
N THR A 78 12.81 -2.67 -5.77
CA THR A 78 12.19 -1.91 -6.85
C THR A 78 10.81 -2.44 -7.26
N MET A 79 10.65 -3.77 -7.33
CA MET A 79 9.35 -4.38 -7.64
C MET A 79 8.33 -4.20 -6.51
N SER A 80 8.77 -3.95 -5.28
CA SER A 80 7.87 -3.81 -4.13
C SER A 80 7.59 -2.35 -3.77
N ILE A 81 8.62 -1.59 -3.41
CA ILE A 81 8.50 -0.20 -2.92
C ILE A 81 8.39 0.76 -4.10
N ASP A 82 9.33 0.71 -5.04
CA ASP A 82 9.37 1.71 -6.13
C ASP A 82 8.17 1.57 -7.07
N SER A 83 7.63 0.35 -7.20
CA SER A 83 6.46 0.04 -8.02
C SER A 83 5.12 0.12 -7.27
N ILE A 84 5.12 0.57 -6.00
CA ILE A 84 3.93 0.51 -5.13
C ILE A 84 2.72 1.27 -5.68
N ALA A 85 2.95 2.37 -6.41
CA ALA A 85 1.90 3.18 -6.98
C ALA A 85 1.06 2.41 -8.02
N ILE A 86 1.70 1.54 -8.79
CA ILE A 86 1.03 0.65 -9.77
C ILE A 86 0.10 -0.33 -9.04
N PHE A 87 0.59 -0.98 -8.00
CA PHE A 87 -0.22 -1.90 -7.18
C PHE A 87 -1.36 -1.17 -6.48
N TYR A 88 -1.10 0.04 -5.99
CA TYR A 88 -2.09 0.86 -5.31
C TYR A 88 -3.22 1.32 -6.24
N ALA A 89 -2.88 1.76 -7.46
CA ALA A 89 -3.85 2.13 -8.48
C ALA A 89 -4.74 0.95 -8.89
N LEU A 90 -4.12 -0.21 -9.14
CA LEU A 90 -4.82 -1.44 -9.50
C LEU A 90 -5.76 -1.90 -8.37
N ALA A 91 -5.27 -1.93 -7.13
CA ALA A 91 -6.07 -2.32 -5.97
C ALA A 91 -7.22 -1.34 -5.73
N THR A 92 -6.98 -0.03 -5.84
CA THR A 92 -8.02 0.99 -5.66
C THR A 92 -9.13 0.82 -6.71
N ALA A 93 -8.77 0.64 -7.98
CA ALA A 93 -9.73 0.43 -9.06
C ALA A 93 -10.51 -0.89 -8.92
N PHE A 94 -9.84 -1.95 -8.45
CA PHE A 94 -10.46 -3.23 -8.12
C PHE A 94 -11.52 -3.06 -7.02
N TYR A 95 -11.16 -2.48 -5.87
CA TYR A 95 -12.08 -2.32 -4.73
C TYR A 95 -13.19 -1.33 -5.03
N LEU A 96 -12.92 -0.29 -5.80
CA LEU A 96 -13.93 0.64 -6.26
C LEU A 96 -14.96 -0.08 -7.14
N THR A 97 -14.50 -0.85 -8.12
CA THR A 97 -15.39 -1.63 -9.00
C THR A 97 -16.18 -2.68 -8.22
N GLU A 98 -15.54 -3.37 -7.29
CA GLU A 98 -16.19 -4.35 -6.42
C GLU A 98 -17.27 -3.71 -5.55
N SER A 99 -17.05 -2.47 -5.06
CA SER A 99 -18.08 -1.73 -4.31
C SER A 99 -19.32 -1.45 -5.16
N TYR A 100 -19.15 -1.10 -6.45
CA TYR A 100 -20.26 -0.91 -7.38
C TYR A 100 -20.96 -2.23 -7.75
N ARG A 101 -20.20 -3.32 -7.89
CA ARG A 101 -20.72 -4.65 -8.21
C ARG A 101 -21.60 -5.23 -7.10
N LYS A 102 -21.27 -4.97 -5.84
CA LYS A 102 -22.06 -5.44 -4.69
C LYS A 102 -23.42 -4.76 -4.56
N GLU A 103 -23.54 -3.53 -5.07
CA GLU A 103 -24.78 -2.74 -4.97
C GLU A 103 -25.60 -2.71 -6.26
N SER A 104 -25.00 -3.00 -7.42
CA SER A 104 -25.68 -2.99 -8.72
C SER A 104 -25.94 -4.41 -9.22
N GLU A 105 -27.11 -4.69 -9.80
CA GLU A 105 -27.38 -5.97 -10.48
C GLU A 105 -26.48 -6.22 -11.71
N LYS A 106 -25.76 -5.20 -12.18
CA LYS A 106 -24.81 -5.31 -13.29
C LYS A 106 -23.55 -6.05 -12.84
N GLN A 107 -23.30 -7.19 -13.47
CA GLN A 107 -22.08 -7.97 -13.30
C GLN A 107 -20.88 -7.29 -14.00
N MET A 108 -20.35 -6.22 -13.42
CA MET A 108 -19.06 -5.67 -13.86
C MET A 108 -17.93 -6.48 -13.21
N SER A 109 -16.97 -6.95 -14.02
CA SER A 109 -15.82 -7.69 -13.52
C SER A 109 -14.83 -6.74 -12.83
N SER A 110 -14.58 -6.97 -11.55
CA SER A 110 -13.61 -6.20 -10.74
C SER A 110 -12.19 -6.31 -11.30
N PHE A 111 -11.87 -7.41 -11.99
CA PHE A 111 -10.61 -7.56 -12.70
C PHE A 111 -10.50 -6.62 -13.90
N VAL A 112 -11.57 -6.48 -14.69
CA VAL A 112 -11.60 -5.53 -15.82
C VAL A 112 -11.49 -4.09 -15.30
N GLY A 113 -12.18 -3.77 -14.20
CA GLY A 113 -12.06 -2.48 -13.53
C GLY A 113 -10.63 -2.18 -13.06
N ALA A 114 -9.94 -3.17 -12.50
CA ALA A 114 -8.55 -3.04 -12.09
C ALA A 114 -7.61 -2.75 -13.27
N ILE A 115 -7.78 -3.46 -14.38
CA ILE A 115 -6.99 -3.24 -15.60
C ILE A 115 -7.25 -1.85 -16.18
N LEU A 116 -8.52 -1.41 -16.28
CA LEU A 116 -8.86 -0.07 -16.77
C LEU A 116 -8.27 1.02 -15.86
N GLY A 117 -8.29 0.81 -14.54
CA GLY A 117 -7.65 1.72 -13.58
C GLY A 117 -6.15 1.81 -13.76
N LEU A 118 -5.49 0.69 -14.06
CA LEU A 118 -4.06 0.68 -14.40
C LEU A 118 -3.78 1.44 -15.70
N PHE A 119 -4.60 1.26 -16.74
CA PHE A 119 -4.46 2.00 -17.99
C PHE A 119 -4.65 3.50 -17.82
N ALA A 120 -5.53 3.93 -16.93
CA ALA A 120 -5.76 5.35 -16.63
C ALA A 120 -4.68 5.99 -15.74
N PHE A 121 -3.83 5.17 -15.10
CA PHE A 121 -2.75 5.65 -14.24
C PHE A 121 -1.51 6.11 -15.03
N TYR A 122 -1.33 5.60 -16.25
CA TYR A 122 -0.29 6.02 -17.20
C TYR A 122 -0.81 7.11 -18.14
#